data_AF-A0A954LHL7-F1
#
_entry.id   AF-A0A954LHL7-F1
#
_cell.length_a   1.000
_cell.length_b   1.000
_cell.length_c   1.000
_cell.angle_alpha   90.00
_cell.angle_beta   90.00
_cell.angle_gamma   90.00
#
_symmetry.space_group_name_H-M   'P 1'
#
loop_
_entity.id
_entity.type
_entity.pdbx_description
1 polymer ?
#
loop_
_entity_poly.entity_id
_entity_poly.type
_entity_poly.pdbx_seq_one_letter_code
_entity_poly.pdbx_strand_id
1 'polypeptide(L)'
;MLNQWWDIFEDQIGRPEFGARLKDASAQERLRDWTRLTTTAVVRTCELMGWEATARGHQLRRLPESASEYLSLDVMAFPDRENCGDVPWPMPVAVFELENSPRDDRVAYSLWKVLCVRTALRMVYAYRRDWEQTRGLMNHLASEVIGSLSLHERKQLEGVTTAVTGSRGESETFPHGYFKLWLLDTNLGKFERV
;
A
#
# COMPACT_ATOMS: atom_id res chain seq x y z
N MET A 1 8.91 -9.95 7.08
CA MET A 1 7.58 -9.42 6.76
C MET A 1 7.59 -8.63 5.45
N LEU A 2 8.27 -7.46 5.35
CA LEU A 2 8.24 -6.65 4.12
C LEU A 2 8.73 -7.41 2.86
N ASN A 3 9.90 -8.06 2.92
CA ASN A 3 10.42 -8.78 1.75
C ASN A 3 9.46 -9.89 1.31
N GLN A 4 8.99 -10.71 2.25
CA GLN A 4 8.00 -11.75 1.98
C GLN A 4 6.70 -11.19 1.39
N TRP A 5 6.20 -10.07 1.94
CA TRP A 5 5.04 -9.37 1.38
C TRP A 5 5.30 -8.96 -0.07
N TRP A 6 6.46 -8.35 -0.33
CA TRP A 6 6.83 -7.84 -1.64
C TRP A 6 6.97 -8.98 -2.67
N ASP A 7 7.65 -10.07 -2.32
CA ASP A 7 7.82 -11.24 -3.18
C ASP A 7 6.46 -11.85 -3.57
N ILE A 8 5.54 -11.98 -2.60
CA ILE A 8 4.18 -12.50 -2.86
C ILE A 8 3.38 -11.51 -3.71
N PHE A 9 3.47 -10.22 -3.43
CA PHE A 9 2.79 -9.19 -4.20
C PHE A 9 3.26 -9.18 -5.67
N GLU A 10 4.57 -9.25 -5.90
CA GLU A 10 5.17 -9.34 -7.23
C GLU A 10 4.73 -10.61 -7.98
N ASP A 11 4.68 -11.77 -7.30
CA ASP A 11 4.10 -12.99 -7.88
C ASP A 11 2.64 -12.76 -8.29
N GLN A 12 1.81 -12.17 -7.41
CA GLN A 12 0.38 -11.94 -7.70
C GLN A 12 0.17 -11.07 -8.92
N ILE A 13 0.84 -9.92 -9.01
CA ILE A 13 0.69 -9.03 -10.16
C ILE A 13 1.29 -9.63 -11.44
N GLY A 14 2.27 -10.53 -11.31
CA GLY A 14 2.87 -11.25 -12.44
C GLY A 14 1.98 -12.31 -13.06
N ARG A 15 0.93 -12.77 -12.36
CA ARG A 15 0.00 -13.76 -12.90
C ARG A 15 -0.71 -13.23 -14.15
N PRO A 16 -0.90 -14.04 -15.20
CA PRO A 16 -1.49 -13.59 -16.47
C PRO A 16 -2.85 -12.89 -16.30
N GLU A 17 -3.67 -13.35 -15.36
CA GLU A 17 -5.00 -12.82 -15.04
C GLU A 17 -4.98 -11.39 -14.46
N PHE A 18 -3.94 -11.05 -13.68
CA PHE A 18 -3.76 -9.71 -13.11
C PHE A 18 -2.91 -8.84 -14.02
N GLY A 19 -1.77 -9.38 -14.46
CA GLY A 19 -0.74 -8.62 -15.14
C GLY A 19 -1.20 -8.02 -16.46
N ALA A 20 -1.86 -8.81 -17.32
CA ALA A 20 -2.37 -8.32 -18.60
C ALA A 20 -3.37 -7.18 -18.41
N ARG A 21 -4.26 -7.29 -17.41
CA ARG A 21 -5.30 -6.29 -17.12
C ARG A 21 -4.72 -5.02 -16.51
N LEU A 22 -3.74 -5.16 -15.62
CA LEU A 22 -3.10 -4.03 -14.94
C LEU A 22 -2.20 -3.26 -15.90
N LYS A 23 -1.47 -3.96 -16.78
CA LYS A 23 -0.74 -3.39 -17.90
C LYS A 23 -1.66 -2.62 -18.84
N ASP A 24 -2.78 -3.21 -19.25
CA ASP A 24 -3.73 -2.55 -20.15
C ASP A 24 -4.41 -1.34 -19.50
N ALA A 25 -4.81 -1.44 -18.23
CA ALA A 25 -5.36 -0.32 -17.48
C ALA A 25 -4.36 0.84 -17.34
N SER A 26 -3.07 0.53 -17.11
CA SER A 26 -2.01 1.54 -17.06
C SER A 26 -1.76 2.19 -18.42
N ALA A 27 -1.65 1.38 -19.49
CA ALA A 27 -1.39 1.86 -20.84
C ALA A 27 -2.48 2.82 -21.34
N GLN A 28 -3.75 2.51 -21.02
CA GLN A 28 -4.92 3.29 -21.37
C GLN A 28 -5.29 4.37 -20.33
N GLU A 29 -4.48 4.56 -19.28
CA GLU A 29 -4.72 5.51 -18.19
C GLU A 29 -6.11 5.33 -17.52
N ARG A 30 -6.62 4.09 -17.49
CA ARG A 30 -7.85 3.70 -16.78
C ARG A 30 -7.58 3.56 -15.29
N LEU A 31 -7.30 4.68 -14.62
CA LEU A 31 -6.82 4.72 -13.24
C LEU A 31 -7.78 4.07 -12.22
N ARG A 32 -9.10 4.11 -12.46
CA ARG A 32 -10.08 3.40 -11.63
C ARG A 32 -9.90 1.88 -11.71
N ASP A 33 -9.64 1.35 -12.90
CA ASP A 33 -9.36 -0.07 -13.09
C ASP A 33 -8.00 -0.45 -12.50
N TRP A 34 -7.00 0.41 -12.66
CA TRP A 34 -5.70 0.22 -12.02
C TRP A 34 -5.84 0.12 -10.49
N THR A 35 -6.54 1.05 -9.84
CA THR A 35 -6.76 1.01 -8.39
C THR A 35 -7.50 -0.26 -8.00
N ARG A 36 -8.61 -0.58 -8.67
CA ARG A 36 -9.40 -1.79 -8.37
C ARG A 36 -8.58 -3.08 -8.48
N LEU A 37 -7.80 -3.24 -9.55
CA LEU A 37 -6.96 -4.41 -9.75
C LEU A 37 -5.84 -4.49 -8.71
N THR A 38 -5.22 -3.35 -8.38
CA THR A 38 -4.18 -3.27 -7.34
C THR A 38 -4.76 -3.58 -5.97
N THR A 39 -5.95 -3.07 -5.63
CA THR A 39 -6.65 -3.41 -4.37
C THR A 39 -6.89 -4.91 -4.27
N THR A 40 -7.38 -5.55 -5.34
CA THR A 40 -7.56 -7.00 -5.36
C THR A 40 -6.22 -7.74 -5.17
N ALA A 41 -5.14 -7.30 -5.83
CA ALA A 41 -3.81 -7.91 -5.66
C ALA A 41 -3.29 -7.77 -4.21
N VAL A 42 -3.48 -6.61 -3.58
CA VAL A 42 -3.16 -6.38 -2.17
C VAL A 42 -3.95 -7.32 -1.26
N VAL A 43 -5.27 -7.44 -1.45
CA VAL A 43 -6.09 -8.36 -0.64
C VAL A 43 -5.65 -9.82 -0.81
N ARG A 44 -5.36 -10.26 -2.04
CA ARG A 44 -4.83 -11.62 -2.29
C ARG A 44 -3.48 -11.84 -1.64
N THR A 45 -2.62 -10.82 -1.64
CA THR A 45 -1.32 -10.86 -0.95
C THR A 45 -1.50 -11.01 0.55
N CYS A 46 -2.46 -10.29 1.17
CA CYS A 46 -2.82 -10.48 2.58
C CYS A 46 -3.25 -11.93 2.85
N GLU A 47 -4.16 -12.48 2.05
CA GLU A 47 -4.66 -13.85 2.22
C GLU A 47 -3.50 -14.88 2.16
N LEU A 48 -2.56 -14.70 1.23
CA LEU A 48 -1.38 -15.56 1.09
C LEU A 48 -0.35 -15.39 2.21
N MET A 49 -0.36 -14.25 2.89
CA MET A 49 0.40 -14.00 4.12
C MET A 49 -0.25 -14.63 5.37
N GLY A 50 -1.41 -15.29 5.23
CA GLY A 50 -2.19 -15.80 6.36
C GLY A 50 -2.95 -14.69 7.10
N TRP A 51 -3.30 -13.61 6.40
CA TRP A 51 -4.03 -12.48 6.97
C TRP A 51 -5.45 -12.42 6.41
N GLU A 52 -6.38 -11.93 7.21
CA GLU A 52 -7.73 -11.63 6.79
C GLU A 52 -7.84 -10.14 6.49
N ALA A 53 -8.07 -9.77 5.24
CA ALA A 53 -8.19 -8.38 4.81
C ALA A 53 -9.62 -7.98 4.49
N THR A 54 -9.93 -6.70 4.74
CA THR A 54 -11.11 -6.04 4.22
C THR A 54 -10.73 -4.96 3.24
N ALA A 55 -11.56 -4.78 2.21
CA ALA A 55 -11.46 -3.70 1.25
C ALA A 55 -12.81 -3.49 0.55
N ARG A 56 -12.93 -2.44 -0.26
CA ARG A 56 -14.08 -2.28 -1.14
C ARG A 56 -14.22 -3.49 -2.09
N GLY A 57 -15.34 -4.21 -1.99
CA GLY A 57 -15.59 -5.45 -2.74
C GLY A 57 -15.08 -6.73 -2.08
N HIS A 58 -14.42 -6.61 -0.92
CA HIS A 58 -13.86 -7.71 -0.13
C HIS A 58 -14.28 -7.54 1.34
N GLN A 59 -15.50 -7.97 1.69
CA GLN A 59 -16.02 -7.77 3.04
C GLN A 59 -15.50 -8.83 4.00
N LEU A 60 -14.87 -8.40 5.09
CA LEU A 60 -14.52 -9.28 6.21
C LEU A 60 -15.73 -9.41 7.16
N ARG A 61 -16.21 -10.65 7.38
CA ARG A 61 -17.34 -10.94 8.28
C ARG A 61 -16.93 -11.37 9.68
N ARG A 62 -15.63 -11.45 9.94
CA ARG A 62 -15.10 -11.91 11.22
C ARG A 62 -15.34 -10.91 12.34
N LEU A 63 -15.22 -9.61 12.05
CA LEU A 63 -15.35 -8.55 13.04
C LEU A 63 -16.83 -8.34 13.42
N PRO A 64 -17.13 -7.96 14.68
CA PRO A 64 -18.49 -7.71 15.13
C PRO A 64 -19.28 -6.74 14.26
N GLU A 65 -18.61 -5.68 13.78
CA GLU A 65 -19.15 -4.78 12.76
C GLU A 65 -18.49 -5.11 11.41
N SER A 66 -19.25 -5.63 10.45
CA SER A 66 -18.73 -6.04 9.14
C SER A 66 -18.71 -4.86 8.17
N ALA A 67 -17.54 -4.23 7.97
CA ALA A 67 -17.36 -3.14 7.03
C ALA A 67 -16.34 -3.48 5.95
N SER A 68 -16.52 -2.90 4.76
CA SER A 68 -15.53 -2.97 3.67
C SER A 68 -14.40 -1.95 3.80
N GLU A 69 -14.55 -0.96 4.68
CA GLU A 69 -13.55 0.07 4.99
C GLU A 69 -13.63 0.39 6.48
N TYR A 70 -12.50 0.38 7.19
CA TYR A 70 -12.40 0.85 8.57
C TYR A 70 -11.53 2.10 8.61
N LEU A 71 -11.94 3.13 9.38
CA LEU A 71 -11.25 4.42 9.46
C LEU A 71 -11.05 5.10 8.09
N SER A 72 -11.91 4.78 7.12
CA SER A 72 -11.78 5.24 5.73
C SER A 72 -10.44 4.87 5.07
N LEU A 73 -9.89 3.72 5.45
CA LEU A 73 -8.72 3.11 4.83
C LEU A 73 -9.14 2.14 3.73
N ASP A 74 -8.43 2.18 2.59
CA ASP A 74 -8.78 1.35 1.42
C ASP A 74 -8.67 -0.15 1.69
N VAL A 75 -7.63 -0.56 2.44
CA VAL A 75 -7.44 -1.94 2.88
C VAL A 75 -6.91 -1.97 4.30
N MET A 76 -7.51 -2.83 5.13
CA MET A 76 -7.01 -3.15 6.46
C MET A 76 -6.92 -4.67 6.61
N ALA A 77 -5.78 -5.16 7.09
CA ALA A 77 -5.52 -6.59 7.29
C ALA A 77 -5.33 -6.92 8.77
N PHE A 78 -5.88 -8.06 9.17
CA PHE A 78 -5.86 -8.61 10.51
C PHE A 78 -5.15 -9.96 10.50
N PRO A 79 -4.52 -10.37 11.62
CA PRO A 79 -4.00 -11.73 11.74
C PRO A 79 -5.19 -12.71 11.67
N ASP A 80 -5.01 -13.86 11.04
CA ASP A 80 -6.04 -14.91 11.02
C ASP A 80 -6.40 -15.40 12.44
N ARG A 81 -7.48 -16.20 12.53
CA ARG A 81 -7.97 -16.72 13.81
C ARG A 81 -6.97 -17.66 14.49
N GLU A 82 -6.17 -18.39 13.72
CA GLU A 82 -5.18 -19.32 14.25
C GLU A 82 -4.06 -18.57 14.98
N ASN A 83 -3.64 -17.42 14.46
CA ASN A 83 -2.53 -16.64 14.99
C ASN A 83 -2.89 -15.69 16.14
N CYS A 84 -4.15 -15.24 16.27
CA CYS A 84 -4.56 -14.30 17.35
C CYS A 84 -5.70 -14.80 18.23
N GLY A 85 -6.20 -16.01 18.00
CA GLY A 85 -7.36 -16.57 18.69
C GLY A 85 -8.68 -15.91 18.28
N ASP A 86 -9.77 -16.32 18.94
CA ASP A 86 -11.12 -15.83 18.65
C ASP A 86 -11.43 -14.51 19.40
N VAL A 87 -10.54 -13.52 19.26
CA VAL A 87 -10.76 -12.17 19.81
C VAL A 87 -11.68 -11.35 18.89
N PRO A 88 -12.69 -10.64 19.43
CA PRO A 88 -13.63 -9.87 18.60
C PRO A 88 -12.99 -8.70 17.84
N TRP A 89 -11.99 -8.05 18.44
CA TRP A 89 -11.32 -6.87 17.86
C TRP A 89 -9.80 -7.06 17.86
N PRO A 90 -9.25 -7.89 16.95
CA PRO A 90 -7.82 -7.97 16.77
C PRO A 90 -7.24 -6.63 16.29
N MET A 91 -6.03 -6.29 16.73
CA MET A 91 -5.31 -5.15 16.17
C MET A 91 -4.89 -5.45 14.72
N PRO A 92 -4.86 -4.45 13.82
CA PRO A 92 -4.43 -4.66 12.45
C PRO A 92 -2.94 -4.98 12.38
N VAL A 93 -2.57 -5.85 11.43
CA VAL A 93 -1.17 -6.20 11.10
C VAL A 93 -0.64 -5.43 9.91
N ALA A 94 -1.54 -4.96 9.03
CA ALA A 94 -1.18 -4.09 7.93
C ALA A 94 -2.32 -3.15 7.52
N VAL A 95 -1.98 -1.97 7.00
CA VAL A 95 -2.92 -1.04 6.37
C VAL A 95 -2.37 -0.52 5.05
N PHE A 96 -3.26 -0.28 4.10
CA PHE A 96 -2.89 0.15 2.76
C PHE A 96 -3.83 1.24 2.25
N GLU A 97 -3.25 2.19 1.54
CA GLU A 97 -3.94 3.21 0.75
C GLU A 97 -3.54 3.07 -0.71
N LEU A 98 -4.48 3.24 -1.64
CA LEU A 98 -4.27 3.12 -3.07
C LEU A 98 -4.76 4.39 -3.79
N GLU A 99 -3.90 5.40 -3.83
CA GLU A 99 -4.23 6.72 -4.35
C GLU A 99 -3.78 6.90 -5.81
N ASN A 100 -4.72 7.13 -6.72
CA ASN A 100 -4.45 7.34 -8.14
C ASN A 100 -4.53 8.81 -8.57
N SER A 101 -4.81 9.72 -7.64
CA SER A 101 -4.80 11.16 -7.88
C SER A 101 -3.41 11.64 -8.32
N PRO A 102 -3.34 12.49 -9.36
CA PRO A 102 -2.09 13.13 -9.76
C PRO A 102 -1.65 14.22 -8.77
N ARG A 103 -2.54 14.67 -7.87
CA ARG A 103 -2.22 15.67 -6.84
C ARG A 103 -1.43 15.01 -5.71
N ASP A 104 -0.20 15.47 -5.48
CA ASP A 104 0.69 14.91 -4.45
C ASP A 104 0.11 15.04 -3.03
N ASP A 105 -0.61 16.12 -2.72
CA ASP A 105 -1.28 16.30 -1.41
C ASP A 105 -2.31 15.22 -1.09
N ARG A 106 -2.91 14.59 -2.10
CA ARG A 106 -3.85 13.49 -1.87
C ARG A 106 -3.10 12.21 -1.47
N VAL A 107 -1.92 12.00 -2.03
CA VAL A 107 -1.03 10.90 -1.62
C VAL A 107 -0.41 11.20 -0.25
N ALA A 108 -0.06 12.46 0.01
CA ALA A 108 0.43 12.92 1.33
C ALA A 108 -0.62 12.68 2.42
N TYR A 109 -1.89 13.03 2.15
CA TYR A 109 -3.00 12.71 3.04
C TYR A 109 -3.13 11.20 3.28
N SER A 110 -2.97 10.39 2.25
CA SER A 110 -2.99 8.92 2.37
C SER A 110 -1.85 8.39 3.24
N LEU A 111 -0.64 8.93 3.07
CA LEU A 111 0.50 8.62 3.94
C LEU A 111 0.24 9.02 5.40
N TRP A 112 -0.27 10.23 5.61
CA TRP A 112 -0.64 10.69 6.94
C TRP A 112 -1.68 9.76 7.58
N LYS A 113 -2.72 9.35 6.85
CA LYS A 113 -3.74 8.40 7.33
C LYS A 113 -3.12 7.10 7.83
N VAL A 114 -2.26 6.46 7.03
CA VAL A 114 -1.66 5.17 7.44
C VAL A 114 -0.72 5.34 8.63
N LEU A 115 -0.02 6.47 8.75
CA LEU A 115 0.86 6.76 9.90
C LEU A 115 0.08 6.94 11.21
N CYS A 116 -1.18 7.39 11.16
CA CYS A 116 -2.05 7.47 12.34
C CYS A 116 -2.47 6.10 12.89
N VAL A 117 -2.20 5.00 12.19
CA VAL A 117 -2.61 3.65 12.59
C VAL A 117 -1.45 2.88 13.22
N ARG A 118 -1.71 2.34 14.41
CA ARG A 118 -0.81 1.39 15.07
C ARG A 118 -0.89 0.03 14.37
N THR A 119 0.14 -0.31 13.62
CA THR A 119 0.25 -1.57 12.87
C THR A 119 1.72 -1.86 12.53
N ALA A 120 2.02 -3.11 12.14
CA ALA A 120 3.37 -3.53 11.79
C ALA A 120 3.79 -3.11 10.37
N LEU A 121 2.84 -2.99 9.44
CA LEU A 121 3.08 -2.63 8.05
C LEU A 121 2.11 -1.55 7.56
N ARG A 122 2.66 -0.49 6.96
CA ARG A 122 1.90 0.61 6.34
C ARG A 122 2.41 0.78 4.93
N MET A 123 1.51 0.81 3.94
CA MET A 123 1.92 1.08 2.57
C MET A 123 0.97 2.05 1.89
N VAL A 124 1.52 2.97 1.10
CA VAL A 124 0.75 3.82 0.21
C VAL A 124 1.14 3.49 -1.22
N TYR A 125 0.18 3.03 -2.01
CA TYR A 125 0.33 2.86 -3.45
C TYR A 125 -0.05 4.16 -4.14
N ALA A 126 0.78 4.58 -5.08
CA ALA A 126 0.52 5.75 -5.91
C ALA A 126 0.82 5.44 -7.38
N TYR A 127 -0.03 5.93 -8.28
CA TYR A 127 0.27 5.90 -9.71
C TYR A 127 1.00 7.17 -10.13
N ARG A 128 2.15 7.04 -10.80
CA ARG A 128 2.87 8.17 -11.43
C ARG A 128 3.29 7.77 -12.83
N ARG A 129 3.14 8.67 -13.80
CA ARG A 129 3.31 8.31 -15.22
C ARG A 129 4.75 7.91 -15.54
N ASP A 130 5.69 8.59 -14.92
CA ASP A 130 7.11 8.48 -15.17
C ASP A 130 7.93 8.62 -13.87
N TRP A 131 9.23 8.45 -14.02
CA TRP A 131 10.19 8.46 -12.93
C TRP A 131 10.41 9.83 -12.30
N GLU A 132 10.27 10.91 -13.07
CA GLU A 132 10.42 12.28 -12.58
C GLU A 132 9.28 12.60 -11.61
N GLN A 133 8.05 12.27 -12.01
CA GLN A 133 6.88 12.40 -11.15
C GLN A 133 6.99 11.53 -9.88
N THR A 134 7.51 10.30 -9.99
CA THR A 134 7.77 9.46 -8.83
C THR A 134 8.76 10.10 -7.86
N ARG A 135 9.89 10.62 -8.36
CA ARG A 135 10.89 11.30 -7.50
C ARG A 135 10.30 12.56 -6.85
N GLY A 136 9.55 13.35 -7.61
CA GLY A 136 8.82 14.51 -7.10
C GLY A 136 7.92 14.14 -5.93
N LEU A 137 7.11 13.08 -6.11
CA LEU A 137 6.23 12.56 -5.07
C LEU A 137 7.01 12.11 -3.82
N MET A 138 8.09 11.33 -3.97
CA MET A 138 8.87 10.87 -2.80
C MET A 138 9.46 12.04 -2.00
N ASN A 139 9.94 13.08 -2.68
CA ASN A 139 10.41 14.30 -2.03
C ASN A 139 9.28 15.06 -1.33
N HIS A 140 8.12 15.16 -1.97
CA HIS A 140 6.93 15.80 -1.39
C HIS A 140 6.48 15.09 -0.11
N LEU A 141 6.36 13.76 -0.13
CA LEU A 141 5.98 12.96 1.04
C LEU A 141 7.00 13.09 2.18
N ALA A 142 8.30 13.10 1.84
CA ALA A 142 9.35 13.31 2.81
C ALA A 142 9.29 14.71 3.45
N SER A 143 9.04 15.76 2.66
CA SER A 143 8.95 17.14 3.14
C SER A 143 7.68 17.38 3.97
N GLU A 144 6.51 17.13 3.38
CA GLU A 144 5.23 17.61 3.89
C GLU A 144 4.58 16.70 4.93
N VAL A 145 4.94 15.42 4.97
CA VAL A 145 4.38 14.48 5.95
C VAL A 145 5.44 14.12 6.98
N ILE A 146 6.56 13.57 6.51
CA ILE A 146 7.62 13.11 7.42
C ILE A 146 8.37 14.30 8.04
N GLY A 147 8.60 15.36 7.27
CA GLY A 147 9.25 16.59 7.73
C GLY A 147 8.43 17.38 8.74
N SER A 148 7.10 17.22 8.74
CA SER A 148 6.20 17.83 9.73
C SER A 148 6.19 17.12 11.08
N LEU A 149 6.68 15.87 11.15
CA LEU A 149 6.84 15.17 12.42
C LEU A 149 8.04 15.71 13.19
N SER A 150 7.87 15.89 14.49
CA SER A 150 9.00 16.08 15.40
C SER A 150 9.93 14.86 15.39
N LEU A 151 11.19 15.06 15.80
CA LEU A 151 12.13 13.95 15.94
C LEU A 151 11.64 12.86 16.90
N HIS A 152 10.84 13.24 17.91
CA HIS A 152 10.26 12.29 18.85
C HIS A 152 9.18 11.45 18.17
N GLU A 153 8.22 12.08 17.50
CA GLU A 153 7.14 11.39 16.77
C GLU A 153 7.71 10.47 15.69
N ARG A 154 8.72 10.91 14.94
CA ARG A 154 9.37 10.10 13.90
C ARG A 154 10.06 8.87 14.47
N LYS A 155 10.72 8.98 15.63
CA LYS A 155 11.33 7.84 16.34
C LYS A 155 10.30 6.87 16.92
N GLN A 156 9.08 7.32 17.16
CA GLN A 156 7.97 6.50 17.64
C GLN A 156 7.20 5.82 16.50
N LEU A 157 7.56 6.04 15.24
CA LEU A 157 7.04 5.26 14.13
C LEU A 157 7.57 3.82 14.22
N GLU A 158 6.87 2.99 14.99
CA GLU A 158 7.13 1.55 15.09
C GLU A 158 6.71 0.85 13.78
N GLY A 159 7.31 -0.29 13.46
CA GLY A 159 6.97 -1.06 12.26
C GLY A 159 7.56 -0.50 10.97
N VAL A 160 7.01 -0.93 9.84
CA VAL A 160 7.52 -0.62 8.50
C VAL A 160 6.54 0.29 7.77
N THR A 161 7.04 1.39 7.23
CA THR A 161 6.27 2.30 6.36
C THR A 161 6.90 2.36 4.99
N THR A 162 6.09 2.17 3.95
CA THR A 162 6.55 2.21 2.57
C THR A 162 5.63 3.04 1.68
N ALA A 163 6.19 3.53 0.59
CA ALA A 163 5.44 3.99 -0.56
C ALA A 163 5.72 3.06 -1.74
N VAL A 164 4.72 2.78 -2.55
CA VAL A 164 4.85 1.95 -3.75
C VAL A 164 4.38 2.77 -4.93
N THR A 165 5.23 2.96 -5.93
CA THR A 165 4.82 3.69 -7.13
C THR A 165 4.67 2.74 -8.31
N GLY A 166 3.47 2.70 -8.91
CA GLY A 166 3.25 2.07 -10.22
C GLY A 166 3.46 3.08 -11.33
N SER A 167 4.18 2.71 -12.40
CA SER A 167 4.44 3.62 -13.52
C SER A 167 4.32 3.00 -14.90
N ARG A 168 3.82 3.78 -15.87
CA ARG A 168 3.67 3.35 -17.27
C ARG A 168 5.00 3.22 -18.00
N GLY A 169 5.99 4.03 -17.62
CA GLY A 169 7.31 4.10 -18.27
C GLY A 169 8.03 2.76 -18.37
N GLU A 170 7.68 1.78 -17.51
CA GLU A 170 8.25 0.42 -17.49
C GLU A 170 7.19 -0.66 -17.73
N SER A 171 6.06 -0.32 -18.35
CA SER A 171 5.00 -1.29 -18.68
C SER A 171 5.43 -2.35 -19.69
N GLU A 172 6.53 -2.13 -20.42
CA GLU A 172 7.11 -3.11 -21.34
C GLU A 172 7.74 -4.30 -20.61
N THR A 173 8.32 -4.11 -19.41
CA THR A 173 8.95 -5.14 -18.59
C THR A 173 8.02 -5.74 -17.53
N PHE A 174 6.72 -5.46 -17.62
CA PHE A 174 5.71 -5.90 -16.66
C PHE A 174 5.80 -7.42 -16.35
N PRO A 175 5.74 -7.84 -15.07
CA PRO A 175 5.54 -7.01 -13.87
C PRO A 175 6.82 -6.31 -13.37
N HIS A 176 7.99 -6.80 -13.77
CA HIS A 176 9.28 -6.35 -13.25
C HIS A 176 9.55 -4.88 -13.57
N GLY A 177 9.80 -4.08 -12.53
CA GLY A 177 10.06 -2.64 -12.64
C GLY A 177 8.81 -1.75 -12.70
N TYR A 178 7.62 -2.32 -12.95
CA TYR A 178 6.39 -1.53 -13.03
C TYR A 178 6.05 -0.87 -11.68
N PHE A 179 6.02 -1.67 -10.61
CA PHE A 179 5.92 -1.15 -9.25
C PHE A 179 7.32 -1.03 -8.66
N LYS A 180 7.54 0.07 -7.95
CA LYS A 180 8.79 0.34 -7.24
C LYS A 180 8.49 0.54 -5.77
N LEU A 181 9.20 -0.20 -4.93
CA LEU A 181 9.09 -0.13 -3.48
C LEU A 181 10.04 0.93 -2.93
N TRP A 182 9.51 1.77 -2.05
CA TRP A 182 10.25 2.81 -1.36
C TRP A 182 10.06 2.65 0.14
N LEU A 183 11.15 2.42 0.86
CA LEU A 183 11.15 2.27 2.30
C LEU A 183 11.45 3.61 2.97
N LEU A 184 10.65 3.96 3.99
CA LEU A 184 10.94 5.12 4.82
C LEU A 184 12.13 4.82 5.74
N ASP A 185 13.24 5.55 5.55
CA ASP A 185 14.28 5.68 6.57
C ASP A 185 13.82 6.72 7.60
N THR A 186 13.48 6.27 8.80
CA THR A 186 13.02 7.13 9.90
C THR A 186 14.14 7.98 10.50
N ASN A 187 15.41 7.62 10.32
CA ASN A 187 16.54 8.43 10.78
C ASN A 187 16.75 9.62 9.83
N LEU A 188 16.74 9.36 8.52
CA LEU A 188 16.93 10.40 7.50
C LEU A 188 15.63 11.17 7.19
N GLY A 189 14.47 10.59 7.50
CA GLY A 189 13.17 11.13 7.13
C GLY A 189 12.93 11.12 5.62
N LYS A 190 13.49 10.14 4.91
CA LYS A 190 13.46 10.05 3.44
C LYS A 190 13.01 8.67 3.01
N PHE A 191 12.47 8.61 1.79
CA PHE A 191 12.12 7.36 1.13
C PHE A 191 13.28 6.89 0.25
N GLU A 192 13.75 5.66 0.48
CA GLU A 192 14.81 5.02 -0.28
C GLU A 192 14.26 3.88 -1.11
N ARG A 193 14.70 3.75 -2.35
CA ARG A 193 14.27 2.65 -3.21
C ARG A 193 14.97 1.37 -2.77
N VAL A 194 14.19 0.31 -2.59
CA VAL A 194 14.66 -1.04 -2.25
C VAL A 194 14.61 -1.95 -3.46
#